data_AF-A0A0K0G7B3-F1
#
_entry.id   AF-A0A0K0G7B3-F1
#
_cell.length_a   1.000
_cell.length_b   1.000
_cell.length_c   1.000
_cell.angle_alpha   90.00
_cell.angle_beta   90.00
_cell.angle_gamma   90.00
#
_symmetry.space_group_name_H-M   'P 1'
#
loop_
_entity.id
_entity.type
_entity.pdbx_description
1 polymer ?
#
loop_
_entity_poly.entity_id
_entity_poly.type
_entity_poly.pdbx_seq_one_letter_code
_entity_poly.pdbx_strand_id
1 'polypeptide(L)' 'MKKGSKVTVSYDVTVEAGSLILEWKDIKMNHYFHKEFYDSQSGSFSFEAERRYYTLKFTGKNTKGGCIIELNESAS' A
#
# COMPACT_ATOMS: atom_id res chain seq x y z
N MET A 1 13.82 1.21 -1.10
CA MET A 1 13.89 1.66 0.29
C MET A 1 15.24 1.28 0.87
N LYS A 2 15.83 2.14 1.70
CA LYS A 2 17.08 1.87 2.43
C LYS A 2 16.80 0.86 3.53
N LYS A 3 17.67 -0.13 3.71
CA LYS A 3 17.50 -1.09 4.81
C LYS A 3 17.59 -0.37 6.16
N GLY A 4 16.66 -0.65 7.07
CA GLY A 4 16.54 -0.05 8.40
C GLY A 4 15.88 1.32 8.42
N SER A 5 15.43 1.86 7.28
CA SER A 5 14.66 3.11 7.28
C SER A 5 13.22 2.85 7.72
N LYS A 6 12.64 3.82 8.43
CA LYS A 6 11.21 3.82 8.69
C LYS A 6 10.49 4.34 7.45
N VAL A 7 9.56 3.55 6.95
CA VAL A 7 8.74 3.86 5.79
C VAL A 7 7.32 4.06 6.26
N THR A 8 6.69 5.15 5.83
CA THR A 8 5.26 5.38 6.01
C THR A 8 4.60 5.48 4.64
N VAL A 9 3.59 4.66 4.44
CA VAL A 9 2.77 4.65 3.22
C VAL A 9 1.40 5.17 3.59
N SER A 10 1.01 6.29 2.99
CA SER A 10 -0.32 6.85 3.08
C SER A 10 -1.11 6.48 1.83
N TYR A 11 -2.39 6.19 2.00
CA TYR A 11 -3.30 5.88 0.91
C TYR A 11 -4.57 6.70 1.02
N ASP A 12 -5.07 7.10 -0.14
CA ASP A 12 -6.42 7.63 -0.32
C ASP A 12 -7.08 6.81 -1.44
N VAL A 13 -8.08 6.01 -1.08
CA VAL A 13 -8.78 5.10 -1.98
C VAL A 13 -10.18 5.63 -2.23
N THR A 14 -10.54 5.76 -3.50
CA THR A 14 -11.90 6.06 -3.94
C THR A 14 -12.49 4.82 -4.60
N VAL A 15 -13.60 4.30 -4.07
CA VAL A 15 -14.39 3.22 -4.68
C VAL A 15 -15.82 3.72 -4.88
N GLU A 16 -16.24 3.79 -6.14
CA GLU A 16 -17.60 4.15 -6.56
C GLU A 16 -18.45 2.90 -6.86
N ALA A 17 -17.80 1.81 -7.29
CA ALA A 17 -18.41 0.52 -7.56
C ALA A 17 -17.34 -0.60 -7.49
N GLY A 18 -17.77 -1.83 -7.21
CA GLY A 18 -16.86 -2.99 -7.10
C GLY A 18 -16.00 -2.94 -5.84
N SER A 19 -14.76 -3.43 -5.93
CA SER A 19 -13.80 -3.36 -4.83
C SER A 19 -12.35 -3.23 -5.33
N LEU A 20 -11.48 -2.63 -4.53
CA LEU A 20 -10.04 -2.52 -4.81
C LEU A 20 -9.23 -3.24 -3.73
N ILE A 21 -8.31 -4.12 -4.11
CA ILE A 21 -7.33 -4.70 -3.19
C ILE A 21 -6.02 -3.94 -3.33
N LEU A 22 -5.49 -3.45 -2.22
CA LEU A 22 -4.13 -2.94 -2.10
C LEU A 22 -3.28 -3.96 -1.34
N GLU A 23 -2.19 -4.42 -1.96
CA GLU A 23 -1.22 -5.32 -1.35
C GLU A 23 0.18 -4.69 -1.41
N TRP A 24 0.83 -4.60 -0.26
CA TRP A 24 2.23 -4.22 -0.13
C TRP A 24 3.05 -5.41 0.35
N LYS A 25 4.03 -5.82 -0.44
CA LYS A 25 4.87 -6.98 -0.11
C LYS A 25 6.32 -6.82 -0.52
N ASP A 26 7.19 -7.63 0.06
CA ASP A 26 8.58 -7.76 -0.40
C ASP A 26 8.77 -8.91 -1.42
N ILE A 27 9.98 -9.03 -1.95
CA ILE A 27 10.36 -10.10 -2.90
C ILE A 27 10.29 -11.52 -2.32
N LYS A 28 10.22 -11.67 -0.99
CA LYS A 28 10.03 -12.95 -0.30
C LYS A 28 8.57 -13.22 0.03
N MET A 29 7.64 -12.40 -0.48
CA MET A 29 6.20 -12.50 -0.24
C MET A 29 5.81 -12.23 1.22
N ASN A 30 6.63 -11.49 1.99
CA ASN A 30 6.17 -10.96 3.27
C ASN A 30 5.15 -9.85 3.01
N HIS A 31 3.96 -9.95 3.60
CA HIS A 31 2.88 -8.97 3.43
C HIS A 31 2.93 -7.93 4.56
N TYR A 32 3.13 -6.67 4.20
CA TYR A 32 3.16 -5.54 5.13
C TYR A 32 1.80 -4.83 5.18
N PHE A 33 1.04 -4.93 4.09
CA PHE A 33 -0.32 -4.45 4.01
C PHE A 33 -1.10 -5.30 3.02
N HIS A 34 -2.32 -5.69 3.38
CA HIS A 34 -3.26 -6.34 2.48
C HIS A 34 -4.68 -5.96 2.93
N LYS A 35 -5.39 -5.21 2.10
CA LYS A 35 -6.76 -4.79 2.40
C LYS A 35 -7.58 -4.68 1.14
N GLU A 36 -8.81 -5.18 1.22
CA GLU A 36 -9.86 -4.96 0.22
C GLU A 36 -10.75 -3.79 0.66
N PHE A 37 -10.96 -2.84 -0.23
CA PHE A 37 -11.78 -1.66 -0.05
C PHE A 37 -13.05 -1.80 -0.89
N TYR A 38 -14.19 -1.68 -0.23
CA TYR A 38 -15.51 -1.63 -0.88
C TYR A 38 -16.07 -0.22 -0.96
N ASP A 39 -15.56 0.68 -0.10
CA ASP A 39 -15.95 2.08 -0.02
C ASP A 39 -14.69 2.96 -0.02
N SER A 40 -14.90 4.26 -0.25
CA SER A 40 -13.81 5.23 -0.22
C SER A 40 -13.24 5.37 1.19
N GLN A 41 -11.92 5.26 1.32
CA GLN A 41 -11.22 5.29 2.60
C GLN A 41 -9.78 5.79 2.43
N SER A 42 -9.35 6.61 3.37
CA SER A 42 -7.95 6.99 3.55
C SER A 42 -7.33 6.37 4.80
N GLY A 43 -6.01 6.30 4.83
CA GLY A 43 -5.26 5.80 5.98
C GLY A 43 -3.77 5.75 5.72
N SER A 44 -3.03 5.19 6.68
CA SER A 44 -1.59 4.96 6.53
C SER A 44 -1.15 3.74 7.32
N PHE A 45 0.01 3.20 6.95
CA PHE A 45 0.74 2.22 7.74
C PHE A 45 2.24 2.52 7.68
N SER A 46 2.96 2.12 8.72
CA SER A 46 4.42 2.26 8.78
C SER A 46 5.09 0.91 9.03
N PHE A 47 6.26 0.72 8.45
CA PHE A 47 7.11 -0.45 8.69
C PHE A 47 8.59 -0.06 8.64
N GLU A 48 9.44 -0.89 9.22
CA GLU A 48 10.89 -0.79 9.04
C GLU A 48 11.29 -1.58 7.79
N ALA A 49 12.02 -0.94 6.88
CA ALA A 49 12.42 -1.56 5.62
C ALA A 49 13.52 -2.62 5.86
N GLU A 50 13.17 -3.89 5.81
CA GLU A 50 14.14 -4.98 5.87
C GLU A 50 14.86 -5.22 4.54
N ARG A 51 14.28 -4.75 3.43
CA ARG A 51 14.74 -4.99 2.06
C ARG A 51 14.78 -3.74 1.22
N ARG A 52 15.43 -3.85 0.05
CA ARG A 52 15.50 -2.76 -0.92
C ARG A 52 14.25 -2.64 -1.80
N TYR A 53 13.70 -3.79 -2.19
CA TYR A 53 12.65 -3.89 -3.20
C TYR A 53 11.34 -4.37 -2.58
N TYR A 54 10.29 -3.64 -2.90
CA TYR A 54 8.92 -3.92 -2.52
C TYR A 54 8.04 -3.79 -3.76
N THR A 55 6.95 -4.53 -3.74
CA THR A 55 5.92 -4.47 -4.77
C THR A 55 4.65 -3.95 -4.13
N LEU A 56 4.15 -2.85 -4.67
CA LEU A 56 2.79 -2.43 -4.47
C LEU A 56 1.93 -2.99 -5.59
N LYS A 57 0.92 -3.77 -5.23
CA LYS A 57 -0.02 -4.38 -6.17
C LYS A 57 -1.42 -3.83 -5.92
N PHE A 58 -2.05 -3.42 -7.01
CA PHE A 58 -3.46 -3.07 -7.06
C PHE A 58 -4.20 -4.20 -7.77
N THR A 59 -5.33 -4.63 -7.24
CA THR A 59 -6.20 -5.59 -7.91
C THR A 59 -7.63 -5.11 -7.83
N GLY A 60 -8.15 -4.63 -8.96
CA GLY A 60 -9.54 -4.22 -9.06
C GLY A 60 -10.45 -5.39 -9.37
N LYS A 61 -11.61 -5.46 -8.70
CA LYS A 61 -12.70 -6.38 -9.00
C LYS A 61 -13.92 -5.55 -9.41
N ASN A 62 -14.10 -5.37 -10.72
CA ASN A 62 -15.12 -4.49 -11.31
C ASN A 62 -15.11 -3.06 -10.70
N THR A 63 -13.90 -2.58 -10.38
CA THR A 63 -13.73 -1.33 -9.64
C THR A 63 -13.98 -0.12 -10.53
N LYS A 64 -14.72 0.85 -10.00
CA LYS A 64 -14.72 2.23 -10.49
C LYS A 64 -14.22 3.16 -9.39
N GLY A 65 -13.37 4.12 -9.73
CA GLY A 65 -12.75 5.05 -8.79
C GLY A 65 -11.25 5.21 -9.02
N GLY A 66 -10.48 5.39 -7.96
CA GLY A 66 -9.04 5.69 -8.03
C GLY A 66 -8.31 5.43 -6.72
N CYS A 67 -6.98 5.53 -6.75
CA CYS A 67 -6.16 5.45 -5.55
C CYS A 67 -4.92 6.31 -5.69
N ILE A 68 -4.65 7.11 -4.65
CA ILE A 68 -3.43 7.89 -4.51
C ILE A 68 -2.60 7.26 -3.40
N ILE A 69 -1.31 7.11 -3.66
CA ILE A 69 -0.35 6.56 -2.71
C ILE A 69 0.78 7.56 -2.54
N GLU A 70 1.06 7.89 -1.29
CA GLU A 70 2.21 8.69 -0.92
C GLU A 70 3.17 7.86 -0.08
N LEU A 71 4.45 8.02 -0.37
CA LEU A 71 5.49 7.26 0.28
C LEU A 71 6.51 8.21 0.90
N ASN A 72 6.65 8.12 2.21
CA ASN A 72 7.61 8.89 2.97
C ASN A 72 8.63 7.94 3.59
N GLU A 73 9.88 8.09 3.20
CA GLU A 73 11.01 7.36 3.75
C GLU A 73 11.85 8.30 4.62
N SER A 74 11.94 8.01 5.92
CA SER A 74 12.82 8.72 6.84
C SER A 74 14.01 7.86 7.19
N ALA A 75 15.22 8.41 7.05
CA ALA A 75 16.42 7.76 7.54
C ALA A 75 16.41 7.73 9.07
N SER A 76 16.64 6.54 9.62
CA SER A 76 17.08 6.35 11.00
C SER A 76 18.50 6.85 11.19
#